data_AF-S4RUG6-F1
#
_entry.id   AF-S4RUG6-F1
#
_cell.length_a   1.000
_cell.length_b   1.000
_cell.length_c   1.000
_cell.angle_alpha   90.00
_cell.angle_beta   90.00
_cell.angle_gamma   90.00
#
_symmetry.space_group_name_H-M   'P 1'
#
loop_
_entity.id
_entity.type
_entity.pdbx_description
1 polymer ?
#
loop_
_entity_poly.entity_id
_entity_poly.type
_entity_poly.pdbx_seq_one_letter_code
_entity_poly.pdbx_strand_id
1 'polypeptide(L)'
;MPSASSSGSESSLASSDEDTEPEREHSLVVQWVGSAHKTPVLLFHPDAIVGSELAFKTIGERYHLAYKFVRTESRLVRNILGSHGFHEVHPSSNDFNLMWTGTHPKPFSLRSLTDFQKVNHFPRSYELTRKDRLCKNVQRMQQSHGHKHFNIIPATFLLPAEYQDFCSAHSKDRGPWIVKPVASSRGRGVYLVNSPNQVTMDENILVSRYLGNPLLIDDFKFDVRLYVLVTSYEPLVIYLYEEGLTRFATVKYDRNSKFIKNQFMHLTNYSVNKKSRDYVSCDDPEVEDFGNKWSMSAMLRCLKQDGHDTTALMARIEDLIVKTILSVEQTIASSVRMFVPHRGNCFGMMGLGVLLYKRGRTFLLHLDLSLTLCSDAPLDLKVKASMVSDMFSLVG
;
A
#
# COMPACT_ATOMS: atom_id res chain seq x y z
N MET A 1 -26.47 -77.22 11.15
CA MET A 1 -26.64 -78.39 10.25
C MET A 1 -28.11 -78.51 9.92
N PRO A 2 -28.55 -78.60 8.65
CA PRO A 2 -27.85 -78.42 7.37
C PRO A 2 -28.55 -77.36 6.46
N SER A 3 -27.80 -76.48 5.77
CA SER A 3 -27.36 -76.53 4.36
C SER A 3 -28.39 -76.05 3.31
N ALA A 4 -28.11 -74.92 2.64
CA ALA A 4 -27.96 -74.84 1.17
C ALA A 4 -27.58 -73.41 0.74
N SER A 5 -26.50 -73.35 -0.02
CA SER A 5 -25.87 -72.22 -0.72
C SER A 5 -26.57 -71.85 -2.03
N SER A 6 -26.50 -70.59 -2.46
CA SER A 6 -25.72 -70.17 -3.67
C SER A 6 -26.02 -68.73 -4.13
N SER A 7 -24.93 -67.99 -4.39
CA SER A 7 -24.69 -66.95 -5.42
C SER A 7 -25.66 -65.76 -5.53
N GLY A 8 -25.26 -64.49 -5.51
CA GLY A 8 -23.97 -63.88 -5.76
C GLY A 8 -24.20 -62.62 -6.59
N SER A 9 -23.85 -61.45 -6.06
CA SER A 9 -23.59 -60.24 -6.85
C SER A 9 -22.78 -59.27 -5.98
N GLU A 10 -21.46 -59.29 -6.17
CA GLU A 10 -20.58 -58.22 -5.71
C GLU A 10 -20.92 -56.95 -6.51
N SER A 11 -21.52 -55.96 -5.86
CA SER A 11 -21.50 -54.58 -6.35
C SER A 11 -20.29 -53.89 -5.72
N SER A 12 -19.18 -53.89 -6.45
CA SER A 12 -18.04 -53.02 -6.18
C SER A 12 -18.52 -51.57 -6.17
N LEU A 13 -18.47 -50.92 -5.01
CA LEU A 13 -18.50 -49.47 -4.88
C LEU A 13 -17.24 -48.90 -5.55
N ALA A 14 -17.35 -48.63 -6.85
CA ALA A 14 -16.47 -47.69 -7.52
C ALA A 14 -16.97 -46.29 -7.15
N SER A 15 -16.25 -45.62 -6.26
CA SER A 15 -16.37 -44.18 -6.07
C SER A 15 -15.99 -43.51 -7.40
N SER A 16 -17.00 -43.05 -8.13
CA SER A 16 -16.81 -42.17 -9.28
C SER A 16 -16.39 -40.79 -8.78
N ASP A 17 -15.08 -40.60 -8.61
CA ASP A 17 -14.44 -39.30 -8.66
C ASP A 17 -14.53 -38.79 -10.10
N GLU A 18 -15.70 -38.30 -10.49
CA GLU A 18 -15.87 -37.43 -11.65
C GLU A 18 -16.39 -36.09 -11.15
N ASP A 19 -15.49 -35.30 -10.55
CA ASP A 19 -15.66 -33.85 -10.50
C ASP A 19 -15.76 -33.36 -11.95
N THR A 20 -16.96 -32.97 -12.37
CA THR A 20 -17.21 -32.48 -13.71
C THR A 20 -16.36 -31.23 -13.97
N GLU A 21 -15.74 -31.10 -15.16
CA GLU A 21 -14.93 -29.93 -15.53
C GLU A 21 -15.54 -28.55 -15.17
N PRO A 22 -16.86 -28.29 -15.32
CA PRO A 22 -17.45 -27.02 -14.87
C PRO A 22 -17.34 -26.78 -13.36
N GLU A 23 -17.38 -27.79 -12.51
CA GLU A 23 -17.23 -27.64 -11.05
C GLU A 23 -15.77 -27.30 -10.67
N ARG A 24 -14.79 -27.85 -11.39
CA ARG A 24 -13.37 -27.50 -11.24
C ARG A 24 -13.09 -26.07 -11.72
N GLU A 25 -13.64 -25.65 -12.85
CA GLU A 25 -13.50 -24.26 -13.35
C GLU A 25 -14.11 -23.23 -12.39
N HIS A 26 -15.30 -23.53 -11.85
CA HIS A 26 -15.95 -22.68 -10.85
C HIS A 26 -15.14 -22.61 -9.55
N SER A 27 -14.44 -23.68 -9.16
CA SER A 27 -13.60 -23.72 -7.95
C SER A 27 -12.31 -22.89 -8.05
N LEU A 28 -11.79 -22.63 -9.26
CA LEU A 28 -10.54 -21.89 -9.44
C LEU A 28 -10.71 -20.37 -9.33
N VAL A 29 -11.90 -19.87 -9.70
CA VAL A 29 -12.17 -18.43 -9.85
C VAL A 29 -13.23 -17.93 -8.87
N VAL A 30 -14.02 -18.81 -8.25
CA VAL A 30 -15.04 -18.42 -7.27
C VAL A 30 -14.84 -19.18 -5.96
N GLN A 31 -14.66 -18.42 -4.88
CA GLN A 31 -14.69 -18.96 -3.53
C GLN A 31 -16.00 -18.61 -2.84
N TRP A 32 -16.67 -19.62 -2.30
CA TRP A 32 -17.88 -19.42 -1.51
C TRP A 32 -17.53 -19.18 -0.04
N VAL A 33 -17.86 -18.00 0.47
CA VAL A 33 -17.55 -17.56 1.84
C VAL A 33 -18.81 -17.24 2.64
N GLY A 34 -18.62 -16.92 3.92
CA GLY A 34 -19.69 -16.54 4.85
C GLY A 34 -20.36 -17.72 5.55
N SER A 35 -21.34 -17.42 6.40
CA SER A 35 -22.11 -18.45 7.11
C SER A 35 -22.87 -19.31 6.11
N ALA A 36 -22.59 -20.62 6.11
CA ALA A 36 -23.10 -21.61 5.15
C ALA A 36 -22.62 -21.45 3.69
N HIS A 37 -21.47 -20.80 3.44
CA HIS A 37 -20.86 -20.72 2.09
C HIS A 37 -21.80 -20.18 1.00
N LYS A 38 -22.53 -19.11 1.30
CA LYS A 38 -23.56 -18.56 0.39
C LYS A 38 -23.13 -17.32 -0.39
N THR A 39 -21.98 -16.73 -0.05
CA THR A 39 -21.51 -15.50 -0.70
C THR A 39 -20.37 -15.85 -1.65
N PRO A 40 -20.56 -15.72 -2.98
CA PRO A 40 -19.48 -15.95 -3.93
C PRO A 40 -18.53 -14.74 -3.91
N VAL A 41 -17.22 -15.03 -3.89
CA VAL A 41 -16.14 -14.06 -4.03
C VAL A 41 -15.31 -14.46 -5.23
N LEU A 42 -15.05 -13.50 -6.11
CA LEU A 42 -14.20 -13.73 -7.27
C LEU A 42 -12.73 -13.73 -6.83
N LEU A 43 -12.02 -14.80 -7.14
CA LEU A 43 -10.58 -14.92 -6.91
C LEU A 43 -9.81 -14.41 -8.11
N PHE A 44 -8.81 -13.59 -7.82
CA PHE A 44 -7.86 -13.06 -8.77
C PHE A 44 -6.50 -13.70 -8.56
N HIS A 45 -5.86 -14.12 -9.65
CA HIS A 45 -4.56 -14.77 -9.64
C HIS A 45 -3.54 -13.95 -10.45
N PRO A 46 -2.32 -13.71 -9.92
CA PRO A 46 -1.29 -12.98 -10.66
C PRO A 46 -0.81 -13.75 -11.89
N ASP A 47 -0.87 -15.09 -11.85
CA ASP A 47 -0.44 -15.97 -12.95
C ASP A 47 -1.32 -15.83 -14.19
N ALA A 48 -2.57 -15.37 -14.04
CA ALA A 48 -3.47 -15.08 -15.16
C ALA A 48 -2.92 -13.99 -16.10
N ILE A 49 -1.98 -13.16 -15.64
CA ILE A 49 -1.31 -12.15 -16.48
C ILE A 49 -0.29 -12.80 -17.43
N VAL A 50 0.30 -13.92 -17.01
CA VAL A 50 1.40 -14.62 -17.72
C VAL A 50 0.86 -15.82 -18.52
N GLY A 51 -0.12 -16.53 -17.96
CA GLY A 51 -0.77 -17.68 -18.58
C GLY A 51 -2.02 -17.30 -19.36
N SER A 52 -2.26 -17.96 -20.48
CA SER A 52 -3.47 -17.80 -21.31
C SER A 52 -4.56 -18.80 -20.93
N GLU A 53 -4.77 -19.06 -19.63
CA GLU A 53 -5.80 -20.00 -19.21
C GLU A 53 -7.19 -19.37 -19.38
N LEU A 54 -8.01 -20.00 -20.24
CA LEU A 54 -9.37 -19.52 -20.51
C LEU A 54 -10.24 -19.51 -19.25
N ALA A 55 -9.97 -20.43 -18.31
CA ALA A 55 -10.74 -20.61 -17.09
C ALA A 55 -10.90 -19.31 -16.27
N PHE A 56 -9.86 -18.47 -16.20
CA PHE A 56 -9.92 -17.20 -15.44
C PHE A 56 -10.91 -16.19 -16.03
N LYS A 57 -11.18 -16.26 -17.34
CA LYS A 57 -12.08 -15.31 -18.03
C LYS A 57 -13.55 -15.69 -17.95
N THR A 58 -13.84 -16.97 -17.75
CA THR A 58 -15.19 -17.54 -17.87
C THR A 58 -16.24 -16.77 -17.07
N ILE A 59 -15.95 -16.42 -15.82
CA ILE A 59 -16.90 -15.72 -14.94
C ILE A 59 -17.08 -14.26 -15.35
N GLY A 60 -15.98 -13.54 -15.62
CA GLY A 60 -16.04 -12.14 -16.05
C GLY A 60 -16.84 -11.96 -17.34
N GLU A 61 -16.63 -12.84 -18.31
CA GLU A 61 -17.33 -12.81 -19.60
C GLU A 61 -18.80 -13.22 -19.46
N ARG A 62 -19.08 -14.31 -18.73
CA ARG A 62 -20.44 -14.83 -18.53
C ARG A 62 -21.37 -13.83 -17.85
N TYR A 63 -20.87 -13.06 -16.89
CA TYR A 63 -21.66 -12.06 -16.16
C TYR A 63 -21.45 -10.63 -16.65
N HIS A 64 -20.74 -10.45 -17.77
CA HIS A 64 -20.44 -9.15 -18.35
C HIS A 64 -19.87 -8.16 -17.32
N LEU A 65 -18.89 -8.60 -16.54
CA LEU A 65 -18.28 -7.76 -15.52
C LEU A 65 -17.50 -6.61 -16.18
N ALA A 66 -17.68 -5.42 -15.65
CA ALA A 66 -17.21 -4.17 -16.25
C ALA A 66 -16.38 -3.34 -15.26
N TYR A 67 -15.37 -2.64 -15.78
CA TYR A 67 -14.63 -1.65 -15.01
C TYR A 67 -14.45 -0.35 -15.79
N LYS A 68 -14.19 0.74 -15.07
CA LYS A 68 -13.86 2.04 -15.68
C LYS A 68 -12.73 2.75 -14.98
N PHE A 69 -11.92 3.47 -15.77
CA PHE A 69 -10.91 4.38 -15.25
C PHE A 69 -11.43 5.82 -15.22
N VAL A 70 -11.13 6.54 -14.13
CA VAL A 70 -11.46 7.96 -13.99
C VAL A 70 -10.23 8.76 -13.59
N ARG A 71 -9.75 9.61 -14.50
CA ARG A 71 -8.61 10.53 -14.30
C ARG A 71 -7.33 9.80 -13.87
N THR A 72 -7.14 8.58 -14.35
CA THR A 72 -5.96 7.74 -14.09
C THR A 72 -5.89 6.62 -15.10
N GLU A 73 -4.74 5.95 -15.17
CA GLU A 73 -4.56 4.71 -15.90
C GLU A 73 -3.61 3.80 -15.12
N SER A 74 -3.86 2.50 -15.17
CA SER A 74 -2.96 1.49 -14.62
C SER A 74 -2.94 0.28 -15.53
N ARG A 75 -1.80 0.05 -16.19
CA ARG A 75 -1.61 -1.12 -17.06
C ARG A 75 -1.75 -2.42 -16.27
N LEU A 76 -1.22 -2.47 -15.06
CA LEU A 76 -1.32 -3.65 -14.21
C LEU A 76 -2.77 -4.00 -13.87
N VAL A 77 -3.56 -3.00 -13.43
CA VAL A 77 -4.97 -3.21 -13.10
C VAL A 77 -5.76 -3.63 -14.34
N ARG A 78 -5.53 -2.96 -15.47
CA ARG A 78 -6.14 -3.33 -16.76
C ARG A 78 -5.83 -4.77 -17.14
N ASN A 79 -4.56 -5.18 -17.04
CA ASN A 79 -4.13 -6.52 -17.40
C ASN A 79 -4.74 -7.57 -16.47
N ILE A 80 -4.76 -7.34 -15.16
CA ILE A 80 -5.38 -8.26 -14.20
C ILE A 80 -6.87 -8.41 -14.50
N LEU A 81 -7.61 -7.30 -14.59
CA LEU A 81 -9.06 -7.34 -14.83
C LEU A 81 -9.40 -7.98 -16.19
N GLY A 82 -8.69 -7.63 -17.25
CA GLY A 82 -8.88 -8.22 -18.58
C GLY A 82 -8.52 -9.70 -18.65
N SER A 83 -7.54 -10.16 -17.87
CA SER A 83 -7.20 -11.59 -17.77
C SER A 83 -8.26 -12.39 -17.01
N HIS A 84 -9.10 -11.71 -16.21
CA HIS A 84 -10.25 -12.29 -15.52
C HIS A 84 -11.59 -12.00 -16.23
N GLY A 85 -11.56 -11.63 -17.50
CA GLY A 85 -12.75 -11.49 -18.35
C GLY A 85 -13.55 -10.20 -18.16
N PHE A 86 -13.03 -9.22 -17.41
CA PHE A 86 -13.71 -7.92 -17.30
C PHE A 86 -13.45 -7.08 -18.55
N HIS A 87 -14.43 -6.25 -18.92
CA HIS A 87 -14.30 -5.31 -20.03
C HIS A 87 -14.31 -3.85 -19.57
N GLU A 88 -13.58 -2.99 -20.29
CA GLU A 88 -13.52 -1.56 -19.99
C GLU A 88 -14.73 -0.83 -20.57
N VAL A 89 -15.45 -0.08 -19.75
CA VAL A 89 -16.58 0.76 -20.18
C VAL A 89 -16.19 2.24 -20.18
N HIS A 90 -16.96 3.05 -20.91
CA HIS A 90 -16.72 4.49 -20.99
C HIS A 90 -16.77 5.13 -19.58
N PRO A 91 -15.92 6.14 -19.26
CA PRO A 91 -15.88 6.76 -17.93
C PRO A 91 -17.21 7.34 -17.42
N SER A 92 -18.13 7.69 -18.33
CA SER A 92 -19.48 8.18 -18.01
C SER A 92 -20.53 7.07 -17.83
N SER A 93 -20.18 5.80 -18.08
CA SER A 93 -21.08 4.68 -17.86
C SER A 93 -21.39 4.52 -16.38
N ASN A 94 -22.67 4.26 -16.08
CA ASN A 94 -23.12 3.87 -14.74
C ASN A 94 -23.23 2.36 -14.58
N ASP A 95 -23.07 1.60 -15.67
CA ASP A 95 -23.01 0.15 -15.65
C ASP A 95 -21.55 -0.29 -15.56
N PHE A 96 -21.11 -0.58 -14.33
CA PHE A 96 -19.76 -1.02 -14.00
C PHE A 96 -19.79 -1.75 -12.65
N ASN A 97 -18.83 -2.64 -12.43
CA ASN A 97 -18.57 -3.27 -11.14
C ASN A 97 -17.48 -2.53 -10.38
N LEU A 98 -16.41 -2.10 -11.07
CA LEU A 98 -15.28 -1.39 -10.47
C LEU A 98 -15.02 -0.03 -11.12
N MET A 99 -15.03 1.03 -10.31
CA MET A 99 -14.49 2.34 -10.69
C MET A 99 -13.10 2.51 -10.08
N TRP A 100 -12.08 2.52 -10.94
CA TRP A 100 -10.70 2.82 -10.55
C TRP A 100 -10.37 4.29 -10.84
N THR A 101 -10.19 5.09 -9.79
CA THR A 101 -9.91 6.52 -9.92
C THR A 101 -8.57 6.93 -9.29
N GLY A 102 -7.92 7.91 -9.89
CA GLY A 102 -6.70 8.55 -9.36
C GLY A 102 -6.98 9.82 -8.57
N THR A 103 -8.26 10.21 -8.45
CA THR A 103 -8.68 11.43 -7.76
C THR A 103 -9.80 11.12 -6.77
N HIS A 104 -9.92 11.91 -5.71
CA HIS A 104 -10.96 11.69 -4.72
C HIS A 104 -12.36 11.84 -5.35
N PRO A 105 -13.23 10.82 -5.24
CA PRO A 105 -14.57 10.86 -5.81
C PRO A 105 -15.41 11.95 -5.12
N LYS A 106 -16.26 12.62 -5.90
CA LYS A 106 -17.18 13.63 -5.36
C LYS A 106 -18.28 12.93 -4.55
N PRO A 107 -18.78 13.55 -3.46
CA PRO A 107 -19.84 12.95 -2.64
C PRO A 107 -21.07 12.48 -3.40
N PHE A 108 -21.54 13.24 -4.39
CA PHE A 108 -22.70 12.86 -5.20
C PHE A 108 -22.47 11.54 -5.99
N SER A 109 -21.26 11.32 -6.50
CA SER A 109 -20.90 10.10 -7.22
C SER A 109 -20.85 8.87 -6.32
N LEU A 110 -20.56 9.04 -5.04
CA LEU A 110 -20.56 7.94 -4.06
C LEU A 110 -21.99 7.56 -3.65
N ARG A 111 -22.88 8.54 -3.55
CA ARG A 111 -24.28 8.34 -3.15
C ARG A 111 -25.10 7.54 -4.16
N SER A 112 -24.70 7.55 -5.42
CA SER A 112 -25.39 6.87 -6.52
C SER A 112 -24.89 5.43 -6.75
N LEU A 113 -23.95 4.92 -5.93
CA LEU A 113 -23.41 3.58 -6.10
C LEU A 113 -24.46 2.54 -5.72
N THR A 114 -24.57 1.49 -6.54
CA THR A 114 -25.32 0.28 -6.20
C THR A 114 -24.53 -0.61 -5.24
N ASP A 115 -25.15 -1.64 -4.69
CA ASP A 115 -24.53 -2.58 -3.73
C ASP A 115 -23.35 -3.37 -4.32
N PHE A 116 -23.40 -3.70 -5.61
CA PHE A 116 -22.33 -4.42 -6.32
C PHE A 116 -21.19 -3.52 -6.81
N GLN A 117 -21.35 -2.20 -6.77
CA GLN A 117 -20.35 -1.26 -7.27
C GLN A 117 -19.24 -0.99 -6.27
N LYS A 118 -18.00 -1.00 -6.75
CA LYS A 118 -16.80 -0.79 -5.95
C LYS A 118 -16.01 0.42 -6.44
N VAL A 119 -15.37 1.13 -5.51
CA VAL A 119 -14.52 2.29 -5.75
C VAL A 119 -13.27 2.20 -4.88
N ASN A 120 -12.10 2.40 -5.48
CA ASN A 120 -10.80 2.31 -4.81
C ASN A 120 -10.45 3.53 -3.93
N HIS A 121 -11.44 4.29 -3.47
CA HIS A 121 -11.26 5.41 -2.54
C HIS A 121 -12.41 5.55 -1.55
N PHE A 122 -12.07 5.82 -0.30
CA PHE A 122 -13.01 6.35 0.68
C PHE A 122 -13.24 7.86 0.52
N PRO A 123 -14.41 8.39 0.92
CA PRO A 123 -14.61 9.83 1.04
C PRO A 123 -13.63 10.42 2.04
N ARG A 124 -13.11 11.62 1.75
CA ARG A 124 -12.11 12.34 2.58
C ARG A 124 -10.81 11.59 2.85
N SER A 125 -10.49 10.55 2.07
CA SER A 125 -9.21 9.85 2.14
C SER A 125 -7.98 10.75 1.90
N TYR A 126 -8.16 11.96 1.34
CA TYR A 126 -7.11 12.99 1.26
C TYR A 126 -6.56 13.44 2.63
N GLU A 127 -7.29 13.21 3.72
CA GLU A 127 -6.83 13.47 5.09
C GLU A 127 -5.58 12.65 5.46
N LEU A 128 -5.33 11.54 4.76
CA LEU A 128 -4.16 10.68 4.91
C LEU A 128 -3.02 11.02 3.94
N THR A 129 -3.33 11.36 2.68
CA THR A 129 -2.30 11.53 1.63
C THR A 129 -1.70 12.91 1.57
N ARG A 130 -2.46 13.93 1.94
CA ARG A 130 -1.94 15.30 2.01
C ARG A 130 -1.08 15.44 3.25
N LYS A 131 0.21 15.76 3.07
CA LYS A 131 1.18 15.80 4.17
C LYS A 131 0.79 16.80 5.27
N ASP A 132 0.20 17.93 4.89
CA ASP A 132 -0.30 18.94 5.84
C ASP A 132 -1.48 18.44 6.67
N ARG A 133 -2.40 17.69 6.03
CA ARG A 133 -3.56 17.08 6.71
C ARG A 133 -3.14 15.96 7.63
N LEU A 134 -2.30 15.04 7.13
CA LEU A 134 -1.74 13.95 7.92
C LEU A 134 -1.03 14.48 9.17
N CYS A 135 -0.18 15.51 9.02
CA CYS A 135 0.52 16.13 10.14
C CYS A 135 -0.47 16.67 11.19
N LYS A 136 -1.48 17.43 10.77
CA LYS A 136 -2.50 17.99 11.68
C LYS A 136 -3.31 16.90 12.37
N ASN A 137 -3.67 15.83 11.66
CA ASN A 137 -4.42 14.71 12.23
C ASN A 137 -3.58 13.97 13.29
N VAL A 138 -2.30 13.71 13.03
CA VAL A 138 -1.40 13.10 14.02
C VAL A 138 -1.16 14.03 15.21
N GLN A 139 -0.95 15.33 14.99
CA GLN A 139 -0.80 16.32 16.07
C GLN A 139 -2.05 16.37 16.96
N ARG A 140 -3.25 16.28 16.38
CA ARG A 140 -4.50 16.20 17.15
C ARG A 140 -4.52 14.96 18.05
N MET A 141 -4.10 13.80 17.53
CA MET A 141 -3.98 12.58 18.33
C MET A 141 -2.89 12.67 19.41
N GLN A 142 -1.78 13.37 19.15
CA GLN A 142 -0.75 13.64 20.14
C GLN A 142 -1.26 14.51 21.30
N GLN A 143 -2.17 15.45 21.02
CA GLN A 143 -2.80 16.30 22.03
C GLN A 143 -3.82 15.53 22.87
N SER A 144 -4.67 14.71 22.24
CA SER A 144 -5.74 13.98 22.93
C SER A 144 -5.28 12.71 23.65
N HIS A 145 -4.27 12.01 23.11
CA HIS A 145 -3.79 10.72 23.64
C HIS A 145 -2.33 10.75 24.09
N GLY A 146 -1.67 11.90 24.01
CA GLY A 146 -0.29 12.10 24.45
C GLY A 146 0.75 11.82 23.38
N HIS A 147 1.78 12.68 23.35
CA HIS A 147 2.85 12.64 22.36
C HIS A 147 3.60 11.30 22.33
N LYS A 148 3.77 10.61 23.46
CA LYS A 148 4.47 9.32 23.52
C LYS A 148 3.75 8.23 22.72
N HIS A 149 2.42 8.24 22.71
CA HIS A 149 1.62 7.22 22.04
C HIS A 149 1.54 7.44 20.53
N PHE A 150 1.49 8.70 20.08
CA PHE A 150 1.43 9.09 18.66
C PHE A 150 2.75 9.69 18.14
N ASN A 151 3.89 9.19 18.61
CA ASN A 151 5.22 9.59 18.14
C ASN A 151 5.62 8.89 16.83
N ILE A 152 4.72 8.93 15.83
CA ILE A 152 4.82 8.16 14.58
C ILE A 152 5.34 9.01 13.41
N ILE A 153 5.37 10.34 13.55
CA ILE A 153 6.00 11.28 12.60
C ILE A 153 7.07 12.11 13.33
N PRO A 154 8.13 12.55 12.64
CA PRO A 154 9.06 13.52 13.23
C PRO A 154 8.36 14.85 13.51
N ALA A 155 8.94 15.66 14.41
CA ALA A 155 8.48 17.02 14.65
C ALA A 155 8.39 17.78 13.33
N THR A 156 7.22 18.36 13.05
CA THR A 156 6.88 18.88 11.73
C THR A 156 6.07 20.16 11.87
N PHE A 157 6.38 21.14 11.01
CA PHE A 157 5.81 22.47 10.98
C PHE A 157 5.37 22.84 9.56
N LEU A 158 4.26 23.57 9.45
CA LEU A 158 3.67 24.06 8.22
C LEU A 158 3.95 25.55 8.07
N LEU A 159 4.77 25.88 7.07
CA LEU A 159 5.15 27.26 6.80
C LEU A 159 4.26 27.85 5.70
N PRO A 160 4.00 29.17 5.74
CA PRO A 160 4.60 30.17 6.65
C PRO A 160 3.95 30.27 8.06
N ALA A 161 2.80 29.61 8.29
CA ALA A 161 2.00 29.80 9.50
C ALA A 161 2.73 29.47 10.81
N GLU A 162 3.55 28.42 10.83
CA GLU A 162 4.21 27.89 12.03
C GLU A 162 5.72 28.24 12.07
N TYR A 163 6.13 29.33 11.41
CA TYR A 163 7.56 29.69 11.30
C TYR A 163 8.20 29.98 12.66
N GLN A 164 7.51 30.67 13.56
CA GLN A 164 8.05 31.00 14.88
C GLN A 164 8.22 29.75 15.75
N ASP A 165 7.30 28.79 15.65
CA ASP A 165 7.39 27.51 16.33
C ASP A 165 8.56 26.69 15.79
N PHE A 166 8.76 26.69 14.46
CA PHE A 166 9.92 26.07 13.83
C PHE A 166 11.24 26.71 14.31
N CYS A 167 11.36 28.04 14.35
CA CYS A 167 12.54 28.73 14.86
C CYS A 167 12.82 28.38 16.32
N SER A 168 11.77 28.30 17.14
CA SER A 168 11.86 27.90 18.55
C SER A 168 12.31 26.46 18.71
N ALA A 169 11.79 25.55 17.89
CA ALA A 169 12.18 24.14 17.88
C ALA A 169 13.62 23.95 17.41
N HIS A 170 14.03 24.65 16.34
CA HIS A 170 15.40 24.62 15.83
C HIS A 170 16.42 25.15 16.85
N SER A 171 16.04 26.17 17.63
CA SER A 171 16.91 26.73 18.67
C SER A 171 17.19 25.72 19.80
N LYS A 172 16.23 24.83 20.08
CA LYS A 172 16.35 23.75 21.07
C LYS A 172 17.07 22.51 20.52
N ASP A 173 16.89 22.21 19.24
CA ASP A 173 17.53 21.09 18.54
C ASP A 173 18.17 21.58 17.22
N ARG A 174 19.47 21.93 17.32
CA ARG A 174 20.29 22.50 16.23
C ARG A 174 20.66 21.48 15.12
N GLY A 175 19.85 20.44 14.94
CA GLY A 175 20.05 19.45 13.89
C GLY A 175 19.52 19.87 12.52
N PRO A 176 19.82 19.08 11.47
CA PRO A 176 19.25 19.28 10.15
C PRO A 176 17.73 19.08 10.14
N TRP A 177 17.08 19.81 9.25
CA TRP A 177 15.66 19.75 8.95
C TRP A 177 15.46 19.45 7.47
N ILE A 178 14.38 18.75 7.13
CA ILE A 178 14.03 18.41 5.76
C ILE A 178 12.81 19.22 5.34
N VAL A 179 12.96 19.97 4.26
CA VAL A 179 11.89 20.75 3.63
C VAL A 179 11.25 19.91 2.55
N LYS A 180 9.91 19.87 2.55
CA LYS A 180 9.10 19.11 1.59
C LYS A 180 7.94 19.98 1.10
N PRO A 181 7.67 20.07 -0.21
CA PRO A 181 6.46 20.71 -0.68
C PRO A 181 5.22 19.89 -0.30
N VAL A 182 4.14 20.56 0.10
CA VAL A 182 2.92 19.92 0.62
C VAL A 182 2.29 19.02 -0.44
N ALA A 183 2.11 19.53 -1.66
CA ALA A 183 1.43 18.85 -2.78
C ALA A 183 2.38 18.20 -3.80
N SER A 184 3.66 18.03 -3.48
CA SER A 184 4.64 17.37 -4.36
C SER A 184 4.85 15.89 -4.00
N SER A 185 5.31 15.10 -4.96
CA SER A 185 5.65 13.68 -4.80
C SER A 185 6.97 13.36 -5.50
N ARG A 186 7.46 12.11 -5.34
CA ARG A 186 8.67 11.59 -6.01
C ARG A 186 9.98 12.32 -5.65
N GLY A 187 10.05 12.89 -4.44
CA GLY A 187 11.24 13.60 -3.96
C GLY A 187 11.50 14.97 -4.60
N ARG A 188 10.60 15.47 -5.46
CA ARG A 188 10.78 16.78 -6.12
C ARG A 188 10.63 17.93 -5.14
N GLY A 189 11.61 18.83 -5.13
CA GLY A 189 11.66 19.99 -4.25
C GLY A 189 12.02 19.65 -2.79
N VAL A 190 12.49 18.43 -2.52
CA VAL A 190 12.92 18.02 -1.18
C VAL A 190 14.39 18.34 -0.98
N TYR A 191 14.71 19.07 0.08
CA TYR A 191 16.09 19.43 0.43
C TYR A 191 16.27 19.51 1.94
N LEU A 192 17.52 19.46 2.39
CA LEU A 192 17.87 19.60 3.80
C LEU A 192 18.39 21.01 4.07
N VAL A 193 18.06 21.53 5.25
CA VAL A 193 18.52 22.82 5.77
C VAL A 193 19.08 22.65 7.17
N ASN A 194 20.07 23.48 7.50
CA ASN A 194 20.66 23.56 8.83
C ASN A 194 20.32 24.86 9.55
N SER A 195 19.65 25.80 8.89
CA SER A 195 19.22 27.06 9.49
C SER A 195 17.85 27.46 8.96
N PRO A 196 16.96 28.02 9.78
CA PRO A 196 15.65 28.52 9.35
C PRO A 196 15.72 29.52 8.21
N ASN A 197 16.79 30.33 8.15
CA ASN A 197 16.98 31.35 7.12
C ASN A 197 17.21 30.79 5.71
N GLN A 198 17.48 29.48 5.59
CA GLN A 198 17.66 28.79 4.30
C GLN A 198 16.33 28.37 3.68
N VAL A 199 15.22 28.54 4.39
CA VAL A 199 13.90 28.12 3.95
C VAL A 199 13.21 29.26 3.21
N THR A 200 12.81 29.01 1.96
CA THR A 200 12.04 29.98 1.15
C THR A 200 10.57 29.97 1.57
N MET A 201 10.00 31.15 1.84
CA MET A 201 8.62 31.31 2.36
C MET A 201 7.57 31.54 1.28
N ASP A 202 7.95 31.41 0.00
CA ASP A 202 7.10 31.78 -1.14
C ASP A 202 5.98 30.77 -1.42
N GLU A 203 6.05 29.59 -0.81
CA GLU A 203 5.08 28.50 -1.00
C GLU A 203 4.71 27.82 0.33
N ASN A 204 3.54 27.18 0.34
CA ASN A 204 3.14 26.31 1.45
C ASN A 204 4.02 25.06 1.48
N ILE A 205 4.91 25.00 2.46
CA ILE A 205 5.87 23.92 2.62
C ILE A 205 5.76 23.30 4.01
N LEU A 206 6.25 22.08 4.10
CA LEU A 206 6.34 21.32 5.33
C LEU A 206 7.81 21.16 5.70
N VAL A 207 8.16 21.57 6.91
CA VAL A 207 9.51 21.43 7.46
C VAL A 207 9.46 20.42 8.58
N SER A 208 10.22 19.33 8.44
CA SER A 208 10.21 18.21 9.38
C SER A 208 11.62 17.95 9.91
N ARG A 209 11.73 17.47 11.15
CA ARG A 209 13.01 17.13 11.75
C ARG A 209 13.66 15.99 10.94
N TYR A 210 14.89 16.21 10.46
CA TYR A 210 15.59 15.17 9.74
C TYR A 210 16.07 14.06 10.68
N LEU A 211 15.72 12.82 10.37
CA LEU A 211 16.12 11.66 11.15
C LEU A 211 17.56 11.25 10.79
N GLY A 212 18.53 11.79 11.54
CA GLY A 212 19.98 11.63 11.28
C GLY A 212 20.62 10.30 11.71
N ASN A 213 19.87 9.41 12.37
CA ASN A 213 20.36 8.10 12.81
C ASN A 213 19.45 6.97 12.29
N PRO A 214 19.23 6.86 10.97
CA PRO A 214 18.49 5.74 10.40
C PRO A 214 19.21 4.42 10.71
N LEU A 215 18.48 3.31 10.67
CA LEU A 215 19.07 1.99 10.52
C LEU A 215 19.71 1.92 9.12
N LEU A 216 20.85 1.23 9.02
CA LEU A 216 21.62 1.09 7.79
C LEU A 216 21.84 -0.40 7.53
N ILE A 217 21.91 -0.77 6.25
CA ILE A 217 22.40 -2.07 5.78
C ILE A 217 23.53 -1.75 4.81
N ASP A 218 24.70 -2.35 5.01
CA ASP A 218 25.93 -2.06 4.26
C ASP A 218 26.29 -0.56 4.17
N ASP A 219 26.02 0.17 5.26
CA ASP A 219 26.12 1.64 5.38
C ASP A 219 25.15 2.44 4.51
N PHE A 220 24.25 1.81 3.76
CA PHE A 220 23.26 2.53 2.96
C PHE A 220 22.01 2.84 3.76
N LYS A 221 21.52 4.08 3.60
CA LYS A 221 20.21 4.48 4.11
C LYS A 221 19.12 3.82 3.27
N PHE A 222 18.08 3.31 3.92
CA PHE A 222 16.93 2.74 3.21
C PHE A 222 15.59 3.18 3.80
N ASP A 223 14.54 3.06 3.01
CA ASP A 223 13.15 3.16 3.47
C ASP A 223 12.37 1.93 3.01
N VAL A 224 11.34 1.55 3.77
CA VAL A 224 10.49 0.40 3.47
C VAL A 224 9.16 0.91 2.94
N ARG A 225 8.80 0.48 1.73
CA ARG A 225 7.48 0.67 1.14
C ARG A 225 6.59 -0.50 1.56
N LEU A 226 5.59 -0.21 2.37
CA LEU A 226 4.56 -1.14 2.80
C LEU A 226 3.27 -0.89 2.06
N TYR A 227 2.46 -1.94 1.91
CA TYR A 227 1.16 -1.88 1.25
C TYR A 227 0.07 -2.21 2.26
N VAL A 228 -0.85 -1.27 2.45
CA VAL A 228 -1.92 -1.37 3.44
C VAL A 228 -3.25 -1.19 2.73
N LEU A 229 -4.15 -2.15 2.92
CA LEU A 229 -5.50 -2.12 2.39
C LEU A 229 -6.48 -1.87 3.54
N VAL A 230 -7.37 -0.90 3.36
CA VAL A 230 -8.54 -0.71 4.22
C VAL A 230 -9.77 -1.08 3.40
N THR A 231 -10.54 -2.07 3.85
CA THR A 231 -11.80 -2.46 3.19
C THR A 231 -13.03 -1.87 3.85
N SER A 232 -12.92 -1.46 5.12
CA SER A 232 -14.01 -0.83 5.84
C SER A 232 -13.48 0.05 6.96
N TYR A 233 -14.19 1.15 7.23
CA TYR A 233 -14.05 1.97 8.44
C TYR A 233 -15.14 1.69 9.47
N GLU A 234 -16.16 0.89 9.12
CA GLU A 234 -17.26 0.52 10.02
C GLU A 234 -17.80 -0.90 9.75
N PRO A 235 -17.29 -1.93 10.47
CA PRO A 235 -16.17 -1.86 11.41
C PRO A 235 -14.84 -1.55 10.71
N LEU A 236 -13.87 -1.00 11.43
CA LEU A 236 -12.54 -0.73 10.89
C LEU A 236 -11.82 -2.05 10.60
N VAL A 237 -11.42 -2.27 9.35
CA VAL A 237 -10.68 -3.46 8.92
C VAL A 237 -9.47 -3.02 8.09
N ILE A 238 -8.28 -3.35 8.60
CA ILE A 238 -6.98 -2.98 8.03
C ILE A 238 -6.21 -4.28 7.73
N TYR A 239 -5.68 -4.38 6.53
CA TYR A 239 -4.80 -5.46 6.09
C TYR A 239 -3.42 -4.88 5.77
N LEU A 240 -2.38 -5.53 6.25
CA LEU A 240 -1.00 -5.30 5.84
C LEU A 240 -0.62 -6.44 4.89
N TYR A 241 -0.19 -6.10 3.68
CA TYR A 241 0.34 -7.10 2.77
C TYR A 241 1.65 -7.67 3.32
N GLU A 242 1.83 -8.99 3.18
CA GLU A 242 2.97 -9.72 3.78
C GLU A 242 4.31 -9.31 3.18
N GLU A 243 4.30 -8.73 1.97
CA GLU A 243 5.48 -8.25 1.29
C GLU A 243 5.53 -6.72 1.14
N GLY A 244 6.72 -6.23 0.82
CA GLY A 244 6.99 -4.81 0.61
C GLY A 244 8.24 -4.59 -0.24
N LEU A 245 8.59 -3.32 -0.46
CA LEU A 245 9.80 -2.96 -1.21
C LEU A 245 10.73 -2.12 -0.34
N THR A 246 11.91 -2.64 -0.07
CA THR A 246 13.00 -1.92 0.58
C THR A 246 13.79 -1.15 -0.48
N ARG A 247 13.98 0.16 -0.27
CA ARG A 247 14.62 1.04 -1.26
C ARG A 247 15.84 1.71 -0.66
N PHE A 248 16.98 1.52 -1.30
CA PHE A 248 18.26 2.03 -0.83
C PHE A 248 18.63 3.35 -1.51
N ALA A 249 19.35 4.18 -0.75
CA ALA A 249 20.19 5.23 -1.29
C ALA A 249 21.31 4.62 -2.16
N THR A 250 21.84 5.37 -3.12
CA THR A 250 22.99 4.89 -3.92
C THR A 250 24.34 5.27 -3.33
N VAL A 251 24.37 6.17 -2.35
CA VAL A 251 25.60 6.62 -1.68
C VAL A 251 25.54 6.23 -0.21
N LYS A 252 26.66 5.67 0.29
CA LYS A 252 26.83 5.31 1.70
C LYS A 252 26.55 6.49 2.62
N TYR A 253 25.88 6.23 3.73
CA TYR A 253 25.39 7.24 4.64
C TYR A 253 26.51 7.82 5.50
N ASP A 254 26.76 9.13 5.34
CA ASP A 254 27.64 9.90 6.20
C ASP A 254 26.84 11.03 6.89
N ARG A 255 27.13 11.25 8.17
CA ARG A 255 26.51 12.29 9.00
C ARG A 255 27.21 13.64 8.89
N ASN A 256 28.38 13.69 8.26
CA ASN A 256 29.15 14.89 8.12
C ASN A 256 28.34 15.97 7.39
N SER A 257 28.26 17.17 7.98
CA SER A 257 27.47 18.29 7.45
C SER A 257 27.89 18.71 6.04
N LYS A 258 29.11 18.35 5.61
CA LYS A 258 29.60 18.54 4.23
C LYS A 258 28.73 17.84 3.19
N PHE A 259 28.12 16.70 3.54
CA PHE A 259 27.32 15.89 2.61
C PHE A 259 25.82 16.19 2.65
N ILE A 260 25.37 17.18 3.43
CA ILE A 260 23.95 17.49 3.62
C ILE A 260 23.20 17.80 2.31
N LYS A 261 23.92 18.28 1.29
CA LYS A 261 23.36 18.59 -0.04
C LYS A 261 23.26 17.36 -0.96
N ASN A 262 23.90 16.23 -0.60
CA ASN A 262 23.89 15.03 -1.42
C ASN A 262 22.54 14.30 -1.30
N GLN A 263 21.68 14.50 -2.29
CA GLN A 263 20.35 13.89 -2.34
C GLN A 263 20.41 12.36 -2.50
N PHE A 264 21.40 11.82 -3.20
CA PHE A 264 21.55 10.36 -3.42
C PHE A 264 21.91 9.57 -2.17
N MET A 265 22.36 10.26 -1.11
CA MET A 265 22.65 9.69 0.20
C MET A 265 21.44 9.81 1.14
N HIS A 266 20.72 10.93 1.07
CA HIS A 266 19.69 11.28 2.06
C HIS A 266 18.26 10.95 1.62
N LEU A 267 18.01 10.84 0.33
CA LEU A 267 16.71 10.47 -0.25
C LEU A 267 16.80 9.06 -0.81
N THR A 268 15.83 8.23 -0.47
CA THR A 268 15.74 6.81 -0.90
C THR A 268 14.75 6.64 -2.05
N ASN A 269 14.16 7.72 -2.54
CA ASN A 269 13.20 7.67 -3.64
C ASN A 269 13.87 7.16 -4.92
N TYR A 270 13.28 6.12 -5.51
CA TYR A 270 13.72 5.57 -6.79
C TYR A 270 13.84 6.64 -7.89
N SER A 271 12.91 7.61 -7.96
CA SER A 271 12.96 8.71 -8.93
C SER A 271 14.18 9.63 -8.82
N VAL A 272 14.80 9.68 -7.65
CA VAL A 272 16.06 10.39 -7.39
C VAL A 272 17.22 9.45 -7.70
N ASN A 273 17.27 8.30 -7.04
CA ASN A 273 18.40 7.37 -7.10
C ASN A 273 18.63 6.74 -8.47
N LYS A 274 17.59 6.52 -9.28
CA LYS A 274 17.76 6.02 -10.66
C LYS A 274 18.57 6.94 -11.59
N LYS A 275 18.77 8.20 -11.18
CA LYS A 275 19.61 9.17 -11.91
C LYS A 275 21.07 9.11 -11.49
N SER A 276 21.39 8.40 -10.41
CA SER A 276 22.76 8.18 -9.96
C SER A 276 23.44 7.19 -10.91
N ARG A 277 24.75 7.38 -11.13
CA ARG A 277 25.57 6.44 -11.92
C ARG A 277 25.79 5.12 -11.20
N ASP A 278 25.70 5.14 -9.87
CA ASP A 278 25.94 3.99 -9.00
C ASP A 278 24.64 3.20 -8.70
N TYR A 279 23.56 3.49 -9.42
CA TYR A 279 22.31 2.77 -9.27
C TYR A 279 22.39 1.40 -9.93
N VAL A 280 22.18 0.36 -9.13
CA VAL A 280 22.18 -1.03 -9.57
C VAL A 280 20.73 -1.54 -9.57
N SER A 281 20.20 -1.84 -10.76
CA SER A 281 18.95 -2.58 -10.91
C SER A 281 19.21 -4.08 -10.91
N CYS A 282 18.24 -4.85 -10.44
CA CYS A 282 18.16 -6.28 -10.67
C CYS A 282 17.12 -6.55 -11.75
N ASP A 283 17.51 -7.31 -12.77
CA ASP A 283 16.64 -7.71 -13.88
C ASP A 283 16.06 -9.13 -13.68
N ASP A 284 16.39 -9.78 -12.56
CA ASP A 284 15.86 -11.08 -12.19
C ASP A 284 14.81 -10.92 -11.06
N PRO A 285 13.54 -11.31 -11.27
CA PRO A 285 12.50 -11.22 -10.24
C PRO A 285 12.68 -12.21 -9.09
N GLU A 286 13.49 -13.26 -9.24
CA GLU A 286 13.76 -14.26 -8.20
C GLU A 286 14.87 -13.81 -7.24
N VAL A 287 15.66 -12.82 -7.64
CA VAL A 287 16.70 -12.24 -6.79
C VAL A 287 16.12 -11.10 -5.96
N GLU A 288 15.84 -11.41 -4.70
CA GLU A 288 15.14 -10.51 -3.78
C GLU A 288 16.04 -9.54 -2.99
N ASP A 289 17.35 -9.76 -3.00
CA ASP A 289 18.34 -9.11 -2.14
C ASP A 289 19.51 -8.47 -2.91
N PHE A 290 19.25 -8.01 -4.15
CA PHE A 290 20.28 -7.41 -5.01
C PHE A 290 20.01 -5.97 -5.43
N GLY A 291 21.10 -5.19 -5.55
CA GLY A 291 21.06 -3.80 -6.01
C GLY A 291 20.37 -2.86 -5.01
N ASN A 292 19.78 -1.77 -5.52
CA ASN A 292 19.19 -0.72 -4.68
C ASN A 292 17.71 -0.94 -4.35
N LYS A 293 17.15 -2.13 -4.61
CA LYS A 293 15.78 -2.51 -4.26
C LYS A 293 15.73 -3.96 -3.81
N TRP A 294 15.27 -4.21 -2.59
CA TRP A 294 15.06 -5.56 -2.06
C TRP A 294 13.59 -5.79 -1.73
N SER A 295 13.19 -7.06 -1.60
CA SER A 295 11.92 -7.41 -0.95
C SER A 295 11.94 -7.03 0.54
N MET A 296 10.77 -6.97 1.18
CA MET A 296 10.73 -6.76 2.63
C MET A 296 11.27 -7.99 3.35
N SER A 297 10.92 -9.20 2.89
CA SER A 297 11.45 -10.43 3.49
C SER A 297 12.97 -10.53 3.41
N ALA A 298 13.59 -10.16 2.28
CA ALA A 298 15.04 -10.10 2.16
C ALA A 298 15.69 -9.19 3.20
N MET A 299 15.13 -7.98 3.36
CA MET A 299 15.58 -7.03 4.38
C MET A 299 15.41 -7.57 5.80
N LEU A 300 14.28 -8.22 6.11
CA LEU A 300 14.07 -8.85 7.42
C LEU A 300 15.04 -10.02 7.66
N ARG A 301 15.33 -10.85 6.65
CA ARG A 301 16.31 -11.94 6.76
C ARG A 301 17.71 -11.38 7.07
N CYS A 302 18.14 -10.35 6.35
CA CYS A 302 19.41 -9.66 6.59
C CYS A 302 19.48 -9.06 8.01
N LEU A 303 18.47 -8.30 8.43
CA LEU A 303 18.43 -7.73 9.79
C LEU A 303 18.44 -8.80 10.90
N LYS A 304 17.78 -9.94 10.67
CA LYS A 304 17.79 -11.06 11.62
C LYS A 304 19.19 -11.69 11.74
N GLN A 305 19.93 -11.79 10.63
CA GLN A 305 21.32 -12.27 10.62
C GLN A 305 22.25 -11.30 11.38
N ASP A 306 21.99 -9.99 11.28
CA ASP A 306 22.70 -8.95 12.03
C ASP A 306 22.32 -8.88 13.53
N GLY A 307 21.44 -9.78 13.99
CA GLY A 307 21.03 -9.89 15.40
C GLY A 307 19.92 -8.91 15.81
N HIS A 308 19.19 -8.32 14.87
CA HIS A 308 18.02 -7.52 15.18
C HIS A 308 16.78 -8.39 15.44
N ASP A 309 15.97 -7.98 16.42
CA ASP A 309 14.65 -8.56 16.67
C ASP A 309 13.64 -8.05 15.63
N THR A 310 13.45 -8.84 14.59
CA THR A 310 12.55 -8.54 13.47
C THR A 310 11.08 -8.73 13.84
N THR A 311 10.75 -9.61 14.78
CA THR A 311 9.37 -9.80 15.27
C THR A 311 8.90 -8.53 15.98
N ALA A 312 9.71 -8.01 16.92
CA ALA A 312 9.37 -6.75 17.59
C ALA A 312 9.39 -5.55 16.64
N LEU A 313 10.21 -5.60 15.58
CA LEU A 313 10.22 -4.57 14.53
C LEU A 313 8.89 -4.54 13.76
N MET A 314 8.40 -5.70 13.32
CA MET A 314 7.12 -5.81 12.61
C MET A 314 5.95 -5.38 13.48
N ALA A 315 5.93 -5.79 14.76
CA ALA A 315 4.92 -5.31 15.70
C ALA A 315 4.89 -3.76 15.84
N ARG A 316 6.07 -3.11 15.80
CA ARG A 316 6.16 -1.63 15.80
C ARG A 316 5.75 -0.99 14.49
N ILE A 317 5.91 -1.70 13.37
CA ILE A 317 5.42 -1.26 12.06
C ILE A 317 3.89 -1.33 12.03
N GLU A 318 3.31 -2.44 12.48
CA GLU A 318 1.86 -2.64 12.59
C GLU A 318 1.22 -1.58 13.49
N ASP A 319 1.78 -1.33 14.68
CA ASP A 319 1.33 -0.29 15.60
C ASP A 319 1.37 1.12 14.94
N LEU A 320 2.42 1.41 14.18
CA LEU A 320 2.53 2.66 13.42
C LEU A 320 1.42 2.77 12.35
N ILE A 321 1.12 1.69 11.63
CA ILE A 321 0.07 1.65 10.61
C ILE A 321 -1.29 1.88 11.26
N VAL A 322 -1.60 1.12 12.31
CA VAL A 322 -2.88 1.23 13.04
C VAL A 322 -3.08 2.66 13.55
N LYS A 323 -2.08 3.25 14.21
CA LYS A 323 -2.15 4.64 14.69
C LYS A 323 -2.32 5.66 13.57
N THR A 324 -1.71 5.42 12.41
CA THR A 324 -1.87 6.28 11.24
C THR A 324 -3.32 6.28 10.77
N ILE A 325 -3.94 5.10 10.64
CA ILE A 325 -5.35 4.98 10.22
C ILE A 325 -6.30 5.52 11.29
N LEU A 326 -6.04 5.24 12.56
CA LEU A 326 -6.84 5.76 13.68
C LEU A 326 -6.85 7.30 13.75
N SER A 327 -5.78 7.97 13.30
CA SER A 327 -5.73 9.44 13.28
C SER A 327 -6.80 10.10 12.40
N VAL A 328 -7.40 9.34 11.48
CA VAL A 328 -8.45 9.83 10.56
C VAL A 328 -9.75 9.04 10.63
N GLU A 329 -9.77 7.93 11.39
CA GLU A 329 -10.88 6.96 11.43
C GLU A 329 -12.23 7.66 11.59
N GLN A 330 -12.39 8.48 12.63
CA GLN A 330 -13.65 9.17 12.92
C GLN A 330 -14.10 10.08 11.76
N THR A 331 -13.15 10.76 11.12
CA THR A 331 -13.42 11.70 10.02
C THR A 331 -13.89 10.98 8.77
N ILE A 332 -13.24 9.86 8.44
CA ILE A 332 -13.58 9.05 7.28
C ILE A 332 -14.85 8.25 7.54
N ALA A 333 -14.98 7.57 8.68
CA ALA A 333 -16.17 6.80 9.07
C ALA A 333 -17.45 7.66 9.02
N SER A 334 -17.40 8.87 9.58
CA SER A 334 -18.54 9.81 9.52
C SER A 334 -18.91 10.19 8.09
N SER A 335 -17.91 10.32 7.21
CA SER A 335 -18.14 10.65 5.79
C SER A 335 -18.66 9.45 5.01
N VAL A 336 -18.20 8.23 5.33
CA VAL A 336 -18.73 6.99 4.77
C VAL A 336 -20.22 6.87 5.10
N ARG A 337 -20.61 7.01 6.37
CA ARG A 337 -22.03 6.99 6.78
C ARG A 337 -22.91 8.01 6.06
N MET A 338 -22.35 9.17 5.69
CA MET A 338 -23.09 10.27 5.08
C MET A 338 -23.20 10.16 3.54
N PHE A 339 -22.23 9.52 2.88
CA PHE A 339 -22.08 9.59 1.43
C PHE A 339 -22.07 8.23 0.74
N VAL A 340 -21.85 7.12 1.45
CA VAL A 340 -21.70 5.80 0.86
C VAL A 340 -22.91 4.94 1.26
N PRO A 341 -23.72 4.47 0.29
CA PRO A 341 -24.95 3.75 0.58
C PRO A 341 -24.70 2.34 1.13
N HIS A 342 -23.65 1.64 0.65
CA HIS A 342 -23.33 0.28 1.09
C HIS A 342 -21.90 0.17 1.62
N ARG A 343 -21.74 -0.53 2.75
CA ARG A 343 -20.45 -0.62 3.48
C ARG A 343 -19.29 -1.18 2.63
N GLY A 344 -19.59 -2.02 1.64
CA GLY A 344 -18.61 -2.63 0.74
C GLY A 344 -18.28 -1.83 -0.51
N ASN A 345 -18.86 -0.65 -0.73
CA ASN A 345 -18.64 0.11 -1.97
C ASN A 345 -17.24 0.73 -2.06
N CYS A 346 -16.61 1.01 -0.92
CA CYS A 346 -15.31 1.69 -0.89
C CYS A 346 -14.25 0.79 -0.30
N PHE A 347 -13.08 0.79 -0.93
CA PHE A 347 -11.85 0.25 -0.37
C PHE A 347 -10.72 1.23 -0.65
N GLY A 348 -9.60 1.10 0.06
CA GLY A 348 -8.47 2.02 -0.09
C GLY A 348 -7.16 1.29 0.06
N MET A 349 -6.44 1.14 -1.04
CA MET A 349 -5.08 0.61 -1.05
C MET A 349 -4.08 1.76 -0.94
N MET A 350 -3.11 1.63 -0.04
CA MET A 350 -2.19 2.69 0.36
C MET A 350 -0.75 2.20 0.37
N GLY A 351 0.15 3.01 -0.15
CA GLY A 351 1.60 2.81 -0.03
C GLY A 351 2.17 3.67 1.08
N LEU A 352 2.68 3.06 2.13
CA LEU A 352 3.30 3.75 3.25
C LEU A 352 4.82 3.69 3.12
N GLY A 353 5.49 4.83 3.21
CA GLY A 353 6.94 4.90 3.34
C GLY A 353 7.33 4.96 4.81
N VAL A 354 8.00 3.94 5.31
CA VAL A 354 8.46 3.84 6.70
C VAL A 354 9.98 3.91 6.76
N LEU A 355 10.50 4.75 7.66
CA LEU A 355 11.92 4.76 8.00
C LEU A 355 12.15 3.96 9.28
N LEU A 356 13.09 3.03 9.21
CA LEU A 356 13.61 2.35 10.38
C LEU A 356 14.71 3.21 11.01
N TYR A 357 14.56 3.50 12.30
CA TYR A 357 15.47 4.35 13.06
C TYR A 357 16.18 3.52 14.14
N LYS A 358 17.34 4.01 14.60
CA LYS A 358 18.15 3.33 15.62
C LYS A 358 17.31 2.93 16.85
N ARG A 359 17.62 1.77 17.44
CA ARG A 359 16.89 1.12 18.55
C ARG A 359 15.46 0.68 18.18
N GLY A 360 15.23 0.33 16.92
CA GLY A 360 13.98 -0.25 16.44
C GLY A 360 12.81 0.73 16.30
N ARG A 361 13.02 2.03 16.51
CA ARG A 361 11.95 3.02 16.34
C ARG A 361 11.57 3.14 14.86
N THR A 362 10.29 3.36 14.59
CA THR A 362 9.75 3.49 13.23
C THR A 362 9.11 4.86 13.06
N PHE A 363 9.24 5.44 11.86
CA PHE A 363 8.64 6.72 11.54
C PHE A 363 7.99 6.69 10.15
N LEU A 364 6.80 7.28 10.06
CA LEU A 364 6.11 7.47 8.80
C LEU A 364 6.72 8.66 8.05
N LEU A 365 7.16 8.42 6.82
CA LEU A 365 7.77 9.45 5.97
C LEU A 365 6.77 10.13 5.02
N HIS A 366 5.91 9.32 4.40
CA HIS A 366 4.85 9.73 3.48
C HIS A 366 3.86 8.58 3.28
N LEU A 367 2.70 8.91 2.75
CA LEU A 367 1.59 8.00 2.46
C LEU A 367 0.98 8.36 1.11
N ASP A 368 0.87 7.39 0.22
CA ASP A 368 0.37 7.55 -1.15
C ASP A 368 -0.88 6.65 -1.36
N LEU A 369 -2.04 7.21 -1.72
CA LEU A 369 -3.22 6.41 -2.16
C LEU A 369 -3.12 6.01 -3.63
N SER A 370 -2.53 6.88 -4.45
CA SER A 370 -2.24 6.59 -5.85
C SER A 370 -0.92 5.82 -5.90
N LEU A 371 -0.95 4.55 -5.47
CA LEU A 371 0.17 3.63 -5.68
C LEU A 371 0.62 3.79 -7.12
N THR A 372 1.87 4.21 -7.32
CA THR A 372 2.45 4.15 -8.66
C THR A 372 2.66 2.66 -8.95
N LEU A 373 1.66 2.06 -9.58
CA LEU A 373 1.67 0.67 -10.03
C LEU A 373 2.52 0.48 -11.29
N CYS A 374 3.29 1.50 -11.71
CA CYS A 374 4.35 1.31 -12.69
C CYS A 374 5.41 0.38 -12.10
N SER A 375 5.76 -0.65 -12.86
CA SER A 375 6.80 -1.61 -12.53
C SER A 375 7.93 -1.44 -13.52
N ASP A 376 8.93 -0.66 -13.12
CA ASP A 376 10.15 -0.47 -13.91
C ASP A 376 11.15 -1.63 -13.70
N ALA A 377 10.97 -2.42 -12.64
CA ALA A 377 11.80 -3.60 -12.33
C ALA A 377 10.94 -4.87 -12.23
N PRO A 378 11.47 -6.05 -12.56
CA PRO A 378 10.73 -7.32 -12.47
C PRO A 378 10.22 -7.63 -11.06
N LEU A 379 11.02 -7.39 -10.02
CA LEU A 379 10.61 -7.54 -8.63
C LEU A 379 9.40 -6.63 -8.27
N ASP A 380 9.38 -5.39 -8.78
CA ASP A 380 8.23 -4.49 -8.60
C ASP A 380 6.95 -5.10 -9.19
N LEU A 381 7.05 -5.76 -10.37
CA LEU A 381 5.92 -6.38 -11.02
C LEU A 381 5.42 -7.59 -10.24
N LYS A 382 6.31 -8.50 -9.82
CA LYS A 382 5.97 -9.70 -9.04
C LYS A 382 5.22 -9.33 -7.75
N VAL A 383 5.78 -8.42 -6.95
CA VAL A 383 5.17 -7.98 -5.69
C VAL A 383 3.84 -7.27 -5.92
N LYS A 384 3.77 -6.34 -6.88
CA LYS A 384 2.54 -5.55 -7.11
C LYS A 384 1.44 -6.36 -7.79
N ALA A 385 1.76 -7.28 -8.69
CA ALA A 385 0.77 -8.11 -9.37
C ALA A 385 0.06 -9.03 -8.37
N SER A 386 0.85 -9.71 -7.52
CA SER A 386 0.34 -10.57 -6.45
C SER A 386 -0.51 -9.76 -5.47
N MET A 387 0.03 -8.63 -4.98
CA MET A 387 -0.70 -7.74 -4.07
C MET A 387 -2.02 -7.20 -4.64
N VAL A 388 -2.05 -6.78 -5.92
CA VAL A 388 -3.29 -6.26 -6.54
C VAL A 388 -4.30 -7.38 -6.75
N SER A 389 -3.84 -8.59 -7.08
CA SER A 389 -4.70 -9.77 -7.22
C SER A 389 -5.34 -10.13 -5.88
N ASP A 390 -4.53 -10.30 -4.83
CA ASP A 390 -5.03 -10.57 -3.48
C ASP A 390 -5.97 -9.48 -2.97
N MET A 391 -5.67 -8.21 -3.27
CA MET A 391 -6.56 -7.09 -2.96
C MET A 391 -7.92 -7.25 -3.63
N PHE A 392 -7.97 -7.58 -4.92
CA PHE A 392 -9.25 -7.77 -5.60
C PHE A 392 -10.01 -8.97 -5.05
N SER A 393 -9.33 -10.11 -4.82
CA SER A 393 -9.91 -11.28 -4.17
C SER A 393 -10.51 -10.94 -2.81
N LEU A 394 -9.85 -10.07 -2.04
CA LEU A 394 -10.30 -9.71 -0.69
C LEU A 394 -11.40 -8.64 -0.69
N VAL A 395 -11.46 -7.78 -1.70
CA VAL A 395 -12.52 -6.76 -1.85
C VAL A 395 -13.84 -7.39 -2.33
N GLY A 396 -13.75 -8.50 -3.07
CA GLY A 396 -14.88 -9.18 -3.71
C GLY A 396 -15.38 -8.37 -4.90
#